data_AF-A0A0A9Y8Z1-F1
#
_entry.id   AF-A0A0A9Y8Z1-F1
#
_cell.length_a   1.000
_cell.length_b   1.000
_cell.length_c   1.000
_cell.angle_alpha   90.00
_cell.angle_beta   90.00
_cell.angle_gamma   90.00
#
_symmetry.space_group_name_H-M   'P 1'
#
loop_
_entity.id
_entity.type
_entity.pdbx_description
1 polymer ?
#
loop_
_entity_poly.entity_id
_entity_poly.type
_entity_poly.pdbx_seq_one_letter_code
_entity_poly.pdbx_strand_id
1 'polypeptide(L)'
;LAFNIAVAVHHVPGPYDISTWNLKGFGVKTDTACNCFCRAPGSVEAISFVENVMEHIAKVVKKDPLEVKLANLKPDETFLKDLALETKKIADWDQRMEKIKIF
;
A
#
# COMPACT_ATOMS: atom_id res chain seq x y z
N LEU A 1 1.63 24.88 -9.17
CA LEU A 1 2.33 23.71 -8.59
C LEU A 1 1.52 23.00 -7.46
N ALA A 2 0.19 23.10 -7.45
CA ALA A 2 -0.69 22.39 -6.50
C ALA A 2 -1.31 21.10 -7.09
N PHE A 3 -0.81 20.62 -8.22
CA PHE A 3 -1.56 19.75 -9.14
C PHE A 3 -1.57 18.24 -8.82
N ASN A 4 -1.03 17.80 -7.67
CA ASN A 4 -0.94 16.36 -7.36
C ASN A 4 -1.63 15.94 -6.03
N ILE A 5 -1.83 16.86 -5.07
CA ILE A 5 -2.30 16.45 -3.72
C ILE A 5 -3.67 15.81 -3.75
N ALA A 6 -4.63 16.41 -4.47
CA ALA A 6 -5.99 15.87 -4.55
C ALA A 6 -6.01 14.47 -5.19
N VAL A 7 -5.19 14.25 -6.22
CA VAL A 7 -5.09 12.96 -6.91
C VAL A 7 -4.41 11.92 -6.01
N ALA A 8 -3.31 12.27 -5.35
CA ALA A 8 -2.64 11.37 -4.42
C ALA A 8 -3.55 11.00 -3.24
N VAL A 9 -4.16 12.00 -2.58
CA VAL A 9 -5.07 11.82 -1.43
C VAL A 9 -6.24 10.90 -1.78
N HIS A 10 -6.80 10.98 -2.99
CA HIS A 10 -7.85 10.09 -3.46
C HIS A 10 -7.41 8.60 -3.47
N HIS A 11 -6.14 8.32 -3.75
CA HIS A 11 -5.62 6.95 -3.85
C HIS A 11 -5.01 6.42 -2.54
N VAL A 12 -4.75 7.28 -1.55
CA VAL A 12 -4.22 6.87 -0.25
C VAL A 12 -5.04 5.76 0.41
N PRO A 13 -6.39 5.80 0.45
CA PRO A 13 -7.15 4.76 1.13
C PRO A 13 -6.91 3.35 0.59
N GLY A 14 -6.66 3.23 -0.72
CA GLY A 14 -6.52 1.95 -1.39
C GLY A 14 -7.65 0.97 -0.99
N PRO A 15 -7.30 -0.29 -0.69
CA PRO A 15 -8.28 -1.31 -0.29
C PRO A 15 -8.51 -1.39 1.23
N TYR A 16 -7.93 -0.48 2.02
CA TYR A 16 -7.94 -0.56 3.49
C TYR A 16 -9.07 0.24 4.12
N ASP A 17 -9.48 -0.13 5.33
CA ASP A 17 -10.39 0.68 6.13
C ASP A 17 -9.66 1.93 6.68
N ILE A 18 -10.17 3.11 6.28
CA ILE A 18 -9.63 4.42 6.64
C ILE A 18 -10.46 5.14 7.69
N SER A 19 -11.46 4.50 8.29
CA SER A 19 -12.36 5.09 9.30
C SER A 19 -11.63 5.79 10.46
N THR A 20 -10.41 5.33 10.78
CA THR A 20 -9.57 5.85 11.87
C THR A 20 -8.45 6.79 11.40
N TRP A 21 -8.27 6.98 10.09
CA TRP A 21 -7.12 7.71 9.54
C TRP A 21 -7.37 9.21 9.49
N ASN A 22 -6.34 10.00 9.76
CA ASN A 22 -6.34 11.44 9.59
C ASN A 22 -5.19 11.85 8.65
N LEU A 23 -5.53 12.27 7.44
CA LEU A 23 -4.57 12.60 6.38
C LEU A 23 -4.58 14.10 6.08
N LYS A 24 -3.38 14.69 6.01
CA LYS A 24 -3.18 16.07 5.55
C LYS A 24 -2.09 16.09 4.49
N GLY A 25 -2.42 16.57 3.29
CA GLY A 25 -1.48 16.73 2.19
C GLY A 25 -1.15 18.20 1.96
N PHE A 26 0.13 18.50 1.67
CA PHE A 26 0.61 19.85 1.40
C PHE A 26 1.45 19.87 0.13
N GLY A 27 1.33 20.96 -0.61
CA GLY A 27 2.13 21.22 -1.81
C GLY A 27 3.29 22.11 -1.45
N VAL A 28 4.49 21.72 -1.81
CA VAL A 28 5.70 22.51 -1.55
C VAL A 28 6.16 23.12 -2.87
N LYS A 29 6.45 24.42 -2.85
CA LYS A 29 7.09 25.11 -3.97
C LYS A 29 8.60 25.16 -3.71
N THR A 30 9.37 24.65 -4.66
CA THR A 30 10.83 24.64 -4.64
C THR A 30 11.36 25.36 -5.87
N ASP A 31 12.60 25.89 -5.80
CA ASP A 31 13.28 26.52 -6.94
C ASP A 31 13.93 25.47 -7.87
N THR A 32 13.20 24.38 -8.12
CA THR A 32 13.58 23.30 -9.04
C THR A 32 12.65 23.29 -10.25
N ALA A 33 13.02 22.55 -11.30
CA ALA A 33 12.14 22.34 -12.44
C ALA A 33 10.75 21.83 -12.01
N CYS A 34 9.70 22.26 -12.72
CA CYS A 34 8.34 21.84 -12.41
C CYS A 34 8.15 20.35 -12.71
N ASN A 35 7.53 19.63 -11.78
CA ASN A 35 7.15 18.24 -11.99
C ASN A 35 6.02 18.12 -13.03
N CYS A 36 6.06 17.07 -13.85
CA CYS A 36 5.05 16.74 -14.86
C CYS A 36 4.28 15.47 -14.45
N PHE A 37 3.13 15.23 -15.07
CA PHE A 37 2.39 13.97 -14.91
C PHE A 37 3.20 12.81 -15.51
N CYS A 38 3.46 11.78 -14.71
CA CYS A 38 4.05 10.51 -15.14
C CYS A 38 3.00 9.39 -15.07
N ARG A 39 3.33 8.20 -15.58
CA ARG A 39 2.43 7.03 -15.54
C ARG A 39 1.91 6.82 -14.12
N ALA A 40 0.58 6.77 -13.98
CA ALA A 40 -0.12 6.66 -12.70
C ALA A 40 0.19 7.84 -11.75
N PRO A 41 -0.25 9.06 -12.13
CA PRO A 41 0.11 10.29 -11.44
C PRO A 41 -0.51 10.35 -10.05
N GLY A 42 0.32 10.57 -9.03
CA GLY A 42 -0.11 10.63 -7.62
C GLY A 42 -0.51 9.29 -7.00
N SER A 43 -1.05 8.36 -7.79
CA SER A 43 -1.52 7.07 -7.29
C SER A 43 -0.38 6.13 -6.89
N VAL A 44 0.71 6.07 -7.66
CA VAL A 44 1.89 5.24 -7.29
C VAL A 44 2.48 5.73 -5.97
N GLU A 45 2.64 7.05 -5.83
CA GLU A 45 3.19 7.66 -4.62
C GLU A 45 2.29 7.36 -3.40
N ALA A 46 0.98 7.53 -3.56
CA ALA A 46 0.01 7.28 -2.50
C ALA A 46 -0.06 5.81 -2.08
N ILE A 47 -0.15 4.88 -3.03
CA ILE A 47 -0.20 3.43 -2.76
C ILE A 47 1.12 2.98 -2.11
N SER A 48 2.26 3.42 -2.64
CA SER A 48 3.58 3.07 -2.06
C SER A 48 3.71 3.58 -0.62
N PHE A 49 3.22 4.78 -0.34
CA PHE A 49 3.19 5.33 1.01
C PHE A 49 2.42 4.44 1.99
N VAL A 50 1.20 4.04 1.61
CA VAL A 50 0.34 3.22 2.49
C VAL A 50 0.85 1.79 2.65
N GLU A 51 1.32 1.17 1.57
CA GLU A 51 1.92 -0.16 1.62
C GLU A 51 3.16 -0.18 2.54
N ASN A 52 3.96 0.89 2.52
CA ASN A 52 5.10 1.03 3.41
C ASN A 52 4.67 1.19 4.89
N VAL A 53 3.56 1.88 5.16
CA VAL A 53 3.00 1.97 6.52
C VAL A 53 2.53 0.59 7.00
N MET A 54 1.81 -0.18 6.18
CA MET A 54 1.36 -1.53 6.53
C MET A 54 2.54 -2.48 6.77
N GLU A 55 3.55 -2.42 5.91
CA GLU A 55 4.80 -3.17 6.07
C GLU A 55 5.51 -2.83 7.39
N HIS A 56 5.54 -1.55 7.76
CA HIS A 56 6.11 -1.11 9.03
C HIS A 56 5.32 -1.67 10.22
N ILE A 57 3.99 -1.60 10.18
CA ILE A 57 3.13 -2.17 11.23
C ILE A 57 3.40 -3.68 11.38
N ALA A 58 3.48 -4.42 10.28
CA ALA A 58 3.78 -5.85 10.32
C ALA A 58 5.12 -6.16 11.00
N LYS A 59 6.16 -5.39 10.69
CA LYS A 59 7.49 -5.52 11.33
C LYS A 59 7.45 -5.23 12.82
N VAL A 60 6.73 -4.18 13.24
CA VAL A 60 6.62 -3.79 14.66
C VAL A 60 5.85 -4.85 15.46
N VAL A 61 4.76 -5.38 14.89
CA VAL A 61 3.91 -6.39 15.54
C VAL A 61 4.49 -7.81 15.38
N LYS A 62 5.56 -7.98 14.59
CA LYS A 62 6.21 -9.27 14.27
C LYS A 62 5.23 -10.28 13.68
N LYS A 63 4.34 -9.81 12.81
CA LYS A 63 3.39 -10.63 12.05
C LYS A 63 3.77 -10.65 10.58
N ASP A 64 3.22 -11.62 9.86
CA ASP A 64 3.38 -11.67 8.42
C ASP A 64 2.73 -10.42 7.76
N PRO A 65 3.42 -9.74 6.83
CA PRO A 65 2.88 -8.56 6.18
C PRO A 65 1.58 -8.80 5.42
N LEU A 66 1.38 -9.99 4.84
CA LEU A 66 0.14 -10.31 4.14
C LEU A 66 -1.03 -10.44 5.12
N GLU A 67 -0.81 -11.06 6.28
CA GLU A 67 -1.83 -11.18 7.33
C GLU A 67 -2.28 -9.80 7.85
N VAL A 68 -1.33 -8.88 8.07
CA VAL A 68 -1.66 -7.51 8.51
C VAL A 68 -2.47 -6.78 7.45
N LYS A 69 -2.05 -6.86 6.17
CA LYS A 69 -2.80 -6.23 5.08
C LYS A 69 -4.22 -6.77 4.97
N LEU A 70 -4.39 -8.10 5.01
CA LEU A 70 -5.71 -8.75 4.95
C LEU A 70 -6.60 -8.39 6.14
N ALA A 71 -6.05 -8.22 7.33
CA ALA A 71 -6.79 -7.82 8.52
C ALA A 71 -7.28 -6.36 8.47
N ASN A 72 -6.59 -5.51 7.72
CA ASN A 72 -6.88 -4.09 7.58
C ASN A 72 -7.71 -3.73 6.33
N LEU A 73 -8.09 -4.72 5.51
CA LEU A 73 -8.97 -4.52 4.36
C LEU A 73 -10.36 -4.00 4.78
N LYS A 74 -11.03 -3.32 3.85
CA LYS A 74 -12.43 -2.94 4.06
C LYS A 74 -13.32 -4.19 4.18
N PRO A 75 -14.39 -4.17 4.99
CA PRO A 75 -15.24 -5.35 5.21
C PRO A 75 -15.89 -5.90 3.94
N ASP A 76 -16.12 -5.05 2.94
CA ASP A 76 -16.73 -5.35 1.65
C ASP A 76 -15.72 -5.80 0.58
N GLU A 77 -14.41 -5.72 0.86
CA GLU A 77 -13.36 -6.04 -0.10
C GLU A 77 -13.02 -7.54 -0.09
N THR A 78 -13.85 -8.33 -0.77
CA THR A 78 -13.68 -9.79 -0.89
C THR A 78 -12.78 -10.20 -2.06
N PHE A 79 -12.86 -9.48 -3.18
CA PHE A 79 -12.13 -9.81 -4.41
C PHE A 79 -10.61 -9.78 -4.21
N LEU A 80 -10.08 -8.71 -3.61
CA LEU A 80 -8.63 -8.60 -3.39
C LEU A 80 -8.10 -9.64 -2.41
N LYS A 81 -8.91 -10.04 -1.44
CA LYS A 81 -8.56 -11.11 -0.51
C LYS A 81 -8.43 -12.45 -1.24
N ASP A 82 -9.41 -12.79 -2.08
CA ASP A 82 -9.39 -14.03 -2.84
C ASP A 82 -8.21 -14.05 -3.82
N LEU A 83 -8.00 -12.95 -4.56
CA LEU A 83 -6.88 -12.78 -5.47
C LEU A 83 -5.52 -12.92 -4.77
N ALA A 84 -5.36 -12.34 -3.58
CA ALA A 84 -4.13 -12.44 -2.81
C ALA A 84 -3.85 -13.90 -2.39
N LEU A 85 -4.88 -14.63 -1.97
CA LEU A 85 -4.76 -16.04 -1.56
C LEU A 85 -4.47 -16.95 -2.77
N GLU A 86 -5.11 -16.71 -3.91
CA GLU A 86 -4.83 -17.44 -5.15
C GLU A 86 -3.41 -17.17 -5.63
N THR A 87 -2.98 -15.91 -5.63
CA THR A 87 -1.61 -15.53 -6.01
C THR A 87 -0.59 -16.20 -5.09
N LYS A 88 -0.87 -16.24 -3.77
CA LYS A 88 -0.02 -16.95 -2.79
C LYS A 88 0.12 -18.44 -3.11
N LYS A 89 -0.98 -19.09 -3.52
CA LYS A 89 -0.99 -20.50 -3.94
C LYS A 89 -0.20 -20.71 -5.23
N ILE A 90 -0.48 -19.91 -6.27
CA ILE A 90 0.19 -20.01 -7.58
C ILE A 90 1.70 -19.79 -7.45
N ALA A 91 2.13 -18.95 -6.52
CA ALA A 91 3.54 -18.64 -6.29
C ALA A 91 4.29 -19.66 -5.41
N ASP A 92 3.63 -20.73 -4.94
CA ASP A 92 4.16 -21.70 -3.97
C ASP A 92 4.81 -21.02 -2.75
N TRP A 93 4.18 -19.94 -2.26
CA TRP A 93 4.78 -19.01 -1.31
C TRP A 93 5.29 -19.71 -0.04
N ASP A 94 4.46 -20.56 0.57
CA ASP A 94 4.78 -21.20 1.84
C ASP A 94 6.00 -22.13 1.71
N GLN A 95 6.11 -22.88 0.60
CA GLN A 95 7.28 -23.73 0.33
C GLN A 95 8.55 -22.91 0.13
N ARG A 96 8.46 -21.75 -0.53
CA ARG A 96 9.60 -20.85 -0.75
C ARG A 96 10.05 -20.20 0.55
N MET A 97 9.11 -19.82 1.42
CA MET A 97 9.42 -19.27 2.73
C MET A 97 10.17 -20.27 3.62
N GLU A 98 9.78 -21.55 3.62
CA GLU A 98 10.52 -22.59 4.35
C GLU A 98 11.95 -22.76 3.80
N LYS A 99 12.12 -22.73 2.48
CA LYS A 99 13.45 -22.78 1.86
C LYS A 99 14.30 -21.58 2.29
N ILE A 100 13.75 -20.37 2.32
CA ILE A 100 14.45 -19.14 2.73
C ILE A 100 14.97 -19.23 4.17
N LYS A 101 14.23 -19.86 5.09
CA LYS A 101 14.67 -20.03 6.50
C LYS A 101 15.93 -20.89 6.65
N ILE A 102 16.22 -21.74 5.66
CA ILE A 102 17.36 -22.67 5.68
C ILE A 102 18.64 -21.99 5.15
N PHE A 103 18.51 -20.92 4.36
CA PHE A 103 19.63 -20.11 3.85
C PHE A 103 20.06 -19.05 4.87
#